data_AF-A0A7K2NKR5-F1
#
_entry.id   AF-A0A7K2NKR5-F1
#
_cell.length_a   1.000
_cell.length_b   1.000
_cell.length_c   1.000
_cell.angle_alpha   90.00
_cell.angle_beta   90.00
_cell.angle_gamma   90.00
#
_symmetry.space_group_name_H-M   'P 1'
#
loop_
_entity.id
_entity.type
_entity.pdbx_description
1 polymer ?
#
loop_
_entity_poly.entity_id
_entity_poly.type
_entity_poly.pdbx_seq_one_letter_code
_entity_poly.pdbx_strand_id
1 'polypeptide(L)' 'NANYVGGDISSGAVSGLQLLLRPKISLFPYSTPHPAVFICSSATPPGPGVHGMSGHNAAKAVWRRLRQT' A
#
# COMPACT_ATOMS: atom_id res chain seq x y z
N ASN A 1 11.74 19.69 -0.44
CA ASN A 1 11.41 20.27 0.89
C ASN A 1 12.47 19.77 1.86
N ALA A 2 13.09 20.65 2.66
CA ALA A 2 14.15 20.27 3.60
C ALA A 2 13.67 19.25 4.66
N ASN A 3 12.37 19.18 4.93
CA ASN A 3 11.80 18.23 5.89
C ASN A 3 11.69 16.79 5.35
N TYR A 4 12.00 16.55 4.07
CA TYR A 4 11.87 15.24 3.41
C TYR A 4 13.16 14.42 3.48
N VAL A 5 13.77 14.37 4.67
CA VAL A 5 15.02 13.63 4.86
C VAL A 5 14.71 12.13 4.83
N GLY A 6 15.17 11.44 3.79
CA GLY A 6 15.00 9.99 3.62
C GLY A 6 13.59 9.54 3.20
N GLY A 7 12.69 10.46 2.89
CA GLY A 7 11.34 10.14 2.42
C GLY A 7 10.48 11.37 2.25
N ASP A 8 9.28 11.21 1.70
CA ASP A 8 8.35 12.32 1.48
C ASP A 8 7.00 12.10 2.18
N ILE A 9 6.07 13.04 1.96
CA ILE A 9 4.72 13.04 2.54
C ILE A 9 3.89 11.79 2.22
N SER A 10 4.33 10.97 1.28
CA SER A 10 3.70 9.72 0.86
C SER A 10 4.02 8.54 1.77
N SER A 11 4.57 8.80 2.96
CA SER A 11 4.97 7.79 3.96
C SER A 11 6.23 7.00 3.58
N GLY A 12 7.26 7.68 3.09
CA GLY A 12 8.58 7.09 2.80
C GLY A 12 9.20 7.58 1.50
N ALA A 13 10.36 7.04 1.11
CA ALA A 13 10.99 7.40 -0.16
C ALA A 13 10.26 6.75 -1.34
N VAL A 14 10.05 7.53 -2.40
CA VAL A 14 9.41 7.11 -3.66
C VAL A 14 10.48 6.67 -4.67
N SER A 15 11.41 5.83 -4.21
CA SER A 15 12.52 5.36 -5.04
C SER A 15 12.94 3.93 -4.68
N GLY A 16 13.57 3.26 -5.65
CA GLY A 16 14.16 1.94 -5.48
C GLY A 16 13.20 0.87 -4.94
N LEU A 17 13.74 0.00 -4.08
CA LEU A 17 13.00 -1.14 -3.53
C LEU A 17 11.90 -0.73 -2.53
N GLN A 18 12.00 0.43 -1.90
CA GLN A 18 10.93 0.91 -1.02
C GLN A 18 9.62 1.13 -1.79
N LEU A 19 9.70 1.36 -3.11
CA LEU A 19 8.51 1.44 -3.96
C LEU A 19 7.73 0.12 -4.02
N LEU A 20 8.47 -1.00 -4.02
CA LEU A 20 7.94 -2.34 -4.20
C LEU A 20 7.61 -3.02 -2.87
N LEU A 21 8.37 -2.74 -1.83
CA LEU A 21 8.32 -3.44 -0.53
C LEU A 21 7.45 -2.72 0.52
N ARG A 22 6.80 -1.61 0.15
CA ARG A 22 5.88 -0.89 1.04
C ARG A 22 4.50 -1.57 1.14
N PRO A 23 3.74 -1.36 2.23
CA PRO A 23 4.20 -0.81 3.51
C PRO A 23 4.93 -1.87 4.34
N LYS A 24 4.88 -3.13 3.93
CA LYS A 24 5.56 -4.27 4.53
C LYS A 24 5.96 -5.25 3.43
N ILE A 25 7.00 -6.03 3.69
CA ILE A 25 7.42 -7.12 2.81
C ILE A 25 6.35 -8.22 2.85
N SER A 26 5.54 -8.31 1.79
CA SER A 26 4.45 -9.28 1.72
C SER A 26 3.94 -9.46 0.30
N LEU A 27 3.54 -10.68 -0.03
CA LEU A 27 2.80 -10.98 -1.27
C LEU A 27 1.35 -10.45 -1.23
N PHE A 28 0.84 -10.11 -0.04
CA PHE A 28 -0.50 -9.54 0.17
C PHE A 28 -0.37 -8.19 0.90
N PRO A 29 0.10 -7.14 0.21
CA PRO A 29 0.48 -5.87 0.85
C PRO A 29 -0.72 -5.05 1.34
N TYR A 30 -1.94 -5.37 0.92
CA TYR A 30 -3.19 -4.69 1.33
C TYR A 30 -3.87 -5.33 2.54
N SER A 31 -3.49 -6.55 2.92
CA SER A 31 -4.08 -7.27 4.06
C SER A 31 -3.34 -6.96 5.35
N THR A 32 -4.09 -6.84 6.44
CA THR A 32 -3.54 -6.75 7.80
C THR A 32 -3.64 -8.11 8.51
N PRO A 33 -3.03 -8.27 9.71
CA PRO A 33 -3.24 -9.47 10.52
C PRO A 33 -4.70 -9.74 10.87
N HIS A 34 -5.52 -8.69 10.97
CA HIS A 34 -6.95 -8.87 11.20
C HIS A 34 -7.67 -9.23 9.89
N PRO A 35 -8.41 -10.35 9.83
CA PRO A 35 -8.92 -10.93 8.58
C PRO A 35 -9.95 -10.08 7.84
N ALA A 36 -10.55 -9.10 8.51
CA ALA A 36 -11.53 -8.17 7.96
C ALA A 36 -11.02 -6.73 7.79
N VAL A 37 -9.74 -6.45 8.07
CA VAL A 37 -9.16 -5.10 7.96
C VAL A 37 -8.12 -5.07 6.85
N PHE A 38 -8.26 -4.08 5.97
CA PHE A 38 -7.42 -3.85 4.81
C PHE A 38 -6.93 -2.41 4.80
N ILE A 39 -5.80 -2.17 4.15
CA ILE A 39 -5.19 -0.84 4.06
C ILE A 39 -5.20 -0.34 2.62
N CYS A 40 -5.49 0.95 2.48
CA CYS A 40 -5.45 1.69 1.24
C CYS A 40 -4.84 3.06 1.54
N SER A 41 -3.62 3.31 1.08
CA SER A 41 -2.90 4.56 1.34
C SER A 41 -1.84 4.79 0.27
N SER A 42 -1.27 6.00 0.18
CA SER A 42 -0.04 6.27 -0.58
C SER A 42 1.14 5.41 -0.12
N ALA A 43 1.08 4.91 1.12
CA ALA A 43 2.03 3.97 1.69
C ALA A 43 1.93 2.54 1.10
N THR A 44 0.90 2.24 0.31
CA THR A 44 0.72 0.92 -0.34
C THR A 44 1.15 0.97 -1.81
N PRO A 45 1.54 -0.16 -2.43
CA PRO A 45 1.85 -0.19 -3.86
C PRO A 45 0.65 0.31 -4.69
N PRO A 46 0.84 0.90 -5.88
CA PRO A 46 2.11 1.18 -6.56
C PRO A 46 2.89 2.38 -5.98
N GLY A 47 2.40 3.00 -4.90
CA GLY A 47 2.95 4.22 -4.32
C GLY A 47 1.99 5.40 -4.43
N PRO A 48 2.46 6.61 -4.14
CA PRO A 48 1.65 7.82 -4.22
C PRO A 48 1.24 8.15 -5.65
N GLY A 49 0.09 8.79 -5.76
CA GLY A 49 -0.42 9.31 -7.02
C GLY A 49 -1.95 9.46 -6.97
N VAL A 50 -2.47 10.31 -7.85
CA VAL A 50 -3.92 10.55 -7.98
C VAL A 50 -4.63 9.50 -8.85
N HIS A 51 -3.93 8.42 -9.22
CA HIS A 51 -4.45 7.38 -10.11
C HIS A 51 -5.40 6.37 -9.43
N GLY A 52 -5.58 6.42 -8.11
CA GLY A 52 -6.57 5.60 -7.38
C GLY A 52 -6.27 4.08 -7.29
N MET A 53 -5.08 3.63 -7.68
CA MET A 53 -4.78 2.19 -7.80
C MET A 53 -4.63 1.49 -6.46
N SER A 54 -4.18 2.19 -5.41
CA SER A 54 -4.13 1.63 -4.05
C SER A 54 -5.54 1.21 -3.60
N GLY A 55 -6.53 2.06 -3.82
CA GLY A 55 -7.95 1.78 -3.54
C GLY A 55 -8.49 0.63 -4.39
N HIS A 56 -8.22 0.66 -5.69
CA HIS A 56 -8.62 -0.42 -6.60
C HIS A 56 -8.06 -1.78 -6.15
N ASN A 57 -6.78 -1.84 -5.79
CA ASN A 57 -6.13 -3.09 -5.39
C ASN A 57 -6.56 -3.55 -3.99
N ALA A 58 -6.78 -2.62 -3.05
CA ALA A 58 -7.34 -2.93 -1.74
C ALA A 58 -8.76 -3.53 -1.87
N ALA A 59 -9.61 -2.94 -2.70
CA ALA A 59 -10.95 -3.47 -3.00
C ALA A 59 -10.89 -4.88 -3.61
N LYS A 60 -9.94 -5.14 -4.53
CA LYS A 60 -9.71 -6.48 -5.06
C LYS A 60 -9.22 -7.46 -3.99
N ALA A 61 -8.41 -7.02 -3.03
CA ALA A 61 -7.98 -7.86 -1.91
C ALA A 61 -9.16 -8.25 -1.02
N VAL A 62 -10.04 -7.29 -0.68
CA VAL A 62 -11.30 -7.54 0.04
C VAL A 62 -12.16 -8.54 -0.71
N TRP A 63 -12.41 -8.30 -2.00
CA TRP A 63 -13.23 -9.19 -2.83
C TRP A 63 -12.68 -10.63 -2.85
N ARG A 64 -11.36 -10.80 -2.95
CA ARG A 64 -10.74 -12.15 -2.95
C ARG A 64 -10.95 -12.83 -1.61
N ARG A 65 -10.84 -12.09 -0.51
CA ARG A 65 -11.07 -12.62 0.84
C ARG A 65 -12.52 -13.09 1.02
N LEU A 66 -13.49 -12.29 0.58
CA LEU A 66 -14.91 -12.62 0.66
C LEU A 66 -15.31 -13.85 -0.15
N ARG A 67 -14.56 -14.20 -1.20
CA ARG A 67 -14.82 -15.41 -2.01
C ARG A 67 -14.12 -16.67 -1.49
N GLN A 68 -13.21 -16.53 -0.53
CA GLN A 68 -12.53 -17.67 0.11
C GLN A 68 -13.29 -18.19 1.34
N THR A 69 -14.14 -17.34 1.91
CA THR A 69 -15.14 -17.68 2.95
C THR A 69 -16.41 -18.19 2.31
#